data_AF-A0A661SSD1-F1
#
_entry.id   AF-A0A661SSD1-F1
#
_cell.length_a   1.000
_cell.length_b   1.000
_cell.length_c   1.000
_cell.angle_alpha   90.00
_cell.angle_beta   90.00
_cell.angle_gamma   90.00
#
_symmetry.space_group_name_H-M   'P 1'
#
loop_
_entity.id
_entity.type
_entity.pdbx_description
1 polymer ?
#
loop_
_entity_poly.entity_id
_entity_poly.type
_entity_poly.pdbx_seq_one_letter_code
_entity_poly.pdbx_strand_id
1 'polypeptide(L)'
;MVSDRTQGARFSGQLGSGSEPDRNRGDYKGVKTCTMVPGDTFATILVPNSTMQTLYDNPGTSNSHIRPIFSLASANPEHQMYFGQIAKIRDGDEEFRNAIAYEDMLLSANSDRDYNDLIVHFTGVTVYAPTLDNPELGLAEDWRLEGLGSEVVEHIEVSPPDPDTKWITITLKSPADLLVYDPQGRVIGKEGGYIPGASFETDENGHQIVSLPALDEGEYRIVLRAIGDGGLCHLEIKGFQGGTELVSQEEPFVIGPHEVFKTEVSASSFTEGGTIRFEVPEVRIGCDFNGDGVRDDIDIEKISSLWNTCEGDEGYDAFYDFDDDGCITILDIMYVVNGC
;
A
#
# COMPACT_ATOMS: atom_id res chain seq x y z
N MET A 1 11.88 -7.96 0.56
CA MET A 1 11.65 -8.70 1.82
C MET A 1 10.91 -7.78 2.78
N VAL A 2 10.05 -8.34 3.62
CA VAL A 2 9.22 -7.61 4.60
C VAL A 2 9.55 -8.12 6.01
N SER A 3 9.53 -7.24 7.01
CA SER A 3 9.79 -7.53 8.42
C SER A 3 8.76 -6.78 9.26
N ASP A 4 7.78 -7.49 9.82
CA ASP A 4 6.71 -6.94 10.67
C ASP A 4 7.22 -6.14 11.88
N ARG A 5 8.44 -6.44 12.36
CA ARG A 5 9.07 -5.72 13.48
C ARG A 5 9.45 -4.28 13.14
N THR A 6 9.73 -3.99 11.87
CA THR A 6 10.28 -2.68 11.42
C THR A 6 9.49 -2.04 10.28
N GLN A 7 8.65 -2.81 9.61
CA GLN A 7 7.78 -2.38 8.53
C GLN A 7 6.33 -2.70 8.92
N GLY A 8 5.54 -1.65 9.11
CA GLY A 8 4.12 -1.78 9.39
C GLY A 8 3.34 -2.26 8.16
N ALA A 9 2.22 -2.91 8.39
CA ALA A 9 1.20 -3.15 7.40
C ALA A 9 0.48 -1.85 7.01
N ARG A 10 -0.09 -1.81 5.81
CA ARG A 10 -0.91 -0.69 5.33
C ARG A 10 -2.11 -0.43 6.23
N PHE A 11 -2.71 -1.50 6.76
CA PHE A 11 -3.81 -1.47 7.69
C PHE A 11 -3.25 -1.76 9.09
N SER A 12 -3.65 -0.94 10.08
CA SER A 12 -3.28 -1.14 11.48
C SER A 12 -4.53 -1.07 12.34
N GLY A 13 -4.60 -1.96 13.30
CA GLY A 13 -5.71 -2.05 14.23
C GLY A 13 -6.00 -3.49 14.58
N GLN A 14 -7.09 -3.67 15.30
CA GLN A 14 -7.56 -4.99 15.69
C GLN A 14 -8.16 -5.72 14.48
N LEU A 15 -7.62 -6.89 14.17
CA LEU A 15 -8.10 -7.81 13.14
C LEU A 15 -8.31 -9.17 13.80
N GLY A 16 -9.44 -9.82 13.56
CA GLY A 16 -9.77 -11.08 14.25
C GLY A 16 -10.53 -10.86 15.55
N SER A 17 -10.24 -11.72 16.53
CA SER A 17 -11.07 -11.81 17.73
C SER A 17 -11.00 -10.51 18.55
N GLY A 18 -12.09 -10.21 19.26
CA GLY A 18 -12.19 -9.07 20.20
C GLY A 18 -11.07 -9.02 21.27
N SER A 19 -10.33 -10.11 21.44
CA SER A 19 -9.22 -10.24 22.39
C SER A 19 -7.81 -10.12 21.79
N GLU A 20 -7.66 -10.20 20.47
CA GLU A 20 -6.36 -10.03 19.81
C GLU A 20 -5.96 -8.55 19.75
N PRO A 21 -4.80 -8.18 20.33
CA PRO A 21 -4.29 -6.82 20.19
C PRO A 21 -3.66 -6.63 18.81
N ASP A 22 -3.65 -5.38 18.32
CA ASP A 22 -2.86 -5.00 17.14
C ASP A 22 -1.38 -5.38 17.35
N ARG A 23 -0.86 -6.25 16.48
CA ARG A 23 0.53 -6.72 16.48
C ARG A 23 1.41 -5.94 15.50
N ASN A 24 0.82 -5.07 14.68
CA ASN A 24 1.52 -4.26 13.71
C ASN A 24 2.53 -3.32 14.39
N ARG A 25 3.71 -3.14 13.79
CA ARG A 25 4.78 -2.29 14.34
C ARG A 25 5.52 -1.55 13.25
N GLY A 26 5.86 -0.30 13.54
CA GLY A 26 6.54 0.59 12.60
C GLY A 26 5.60 1.10 11.52
N ASP A 27 6.16 1.88 10.59
CA ASP A 27 5.36 2.50 9.52
C ASP A 27 5.32 1.62 8.28
N TYR A 28 4.25 1.76 7.50
CA TYR A 28 4.17 1.16 6.18
C TYR A 28 5.25 1.74 5.25
N LYS A 29 6.08 0.88 4.67
CA LYS A 29 7.22 1.28 3.81
C LYS A 29 6.95 1.07 2.31
N GLY A 30 5.69 1.24 1.89
CA GLY A 30 5.30 1.18 0.49
C GLY A 30 5.30 -0.21 -0.12
N VAL A 31 4.91 -0.26 -1.41
CA VAL A 31 4.91 -1.49 -2.22
C VAL A 31 6.35 -1.93 -2.48
N LYS A 32 6.62 -3.24 -2.36
CA LYS A 32 7.92 -3.82 -2.72
C LYS A 32 7.86 -4.40 -4.13
N THR A 33 8.84 -4.06 -4.96
CA THR A 33 8.90 -4.53 -6.35
C THR A 33 10.01 -5.57 -6.54
N CYS A 34 9.73 -6.54 -7.40
CA CYS A 34 10.68 -7.56 -7.84
C CYS A 34 10.57 -7.68 -9.36
N THR A 35 11.69 -7.64 -10.08
CA THR A 35 11.71 -7.85 -11.53
C THR A 35 11.67 -9.35 -11.85
N MET A 36 10.71 -9.76 -12.68
CA MET A 36 10.53 -11.13 -13.14
C MET A 36 10.29 -11.14 -14.65
N VAL A 37 10.64 -12.24 -15.32
CA VAL A 37 10.30 -12.48 -16.74
C VAL A 37 8.91 -13.11 -16.82
N PRO A 38 8.06 -12.77 -17.81
CA PRO A 38 6.80 -13.47 -18.00
C PRO A 38 6.98 -14.99 -18.09
N GLY A 39 6.26 -15.71 -17.22
CA GLY A 39 6.38 -17.17 -17.07
C GLY A 39 7.31 -17.63 -15.93
N ASP A 40 8.05 -16.72 -15.30
CA ASP A 40 8.76 -17.02 -14.06
C ASP A 40 7.78 -17.43 -12.95
N THR A 41 8.28 -18.26 -12.04
CA THR A 41 7.54 -18.68 -10.84
C THR A 41 8.31 -18.22 -9.61
N PHE A 42 7.57 -17.87 -8.56
CA PHE A 42 8.16 -17.54 -7.26
C PHE A 42 7.49 -18.36 -6.16
N ALA A 43 8.18 -18.44 -5.02
CA ALA A 43 7.66 -18.97 -3.78
C ALA A 43 7.93 -17.97 -2.66
N THR A 44 7.06 -17.97 -1.65
CA THR A 44 7.27 -17.19 -0.44
C THR A 44 7.74 -18.11 0.69
N ILE A 45 8.47 -17.50 1.62
CA ILE A 45 8.92 -18.12 2.85
C ILE A 45 8.60 -17.14 3.97
N LEU A 46 7.75 -17.54 4.89
CA LEU A 46 7.57 -16.86 6.17
C LEU A 46 8.49 -17.53 7.19
N VAL A 47 9.32 -16.74 7.87
CA VAL A 47 10.15 -17.21 8.98
C VAL A 47 9.59 -16.59 10.25
N PRO A 48 8.80 -17.35 11.03
CA PRO A 48 8.19 -16.80 12.23
C PRO A 48 9.24 -16.40 13.26
N ASN A 49 8.98 -15.30 13.96
CA ASN A 49 9.73 -14.84 15.14
C ASN A 49 11.27 -14.85 14.97
N SER A 50 11.76 -14.65 13.74
CA SER A 50 13.18 -14.79 13.38
C SER A 50 13.45 -14.17 12.01
N THR A 51 14.67 -14.32 11.50
CA THR A 51 15.11 -13.79 10.20
C THR A 51 15.54 -14.91 9.26
N MET A 52 15.50 -14.65 7.95
CA MET A 52 16.08 -15.54 6.95
C MET A 52 17.56 -15.84 7.22
N GLN A 53 18.33 -14.87 7.74
CA GLN A 53 19.74 -15.09 8.09
C GLN A 53 19.89 -16.11 9.23
N THR A 54 19.06 -15.99 10.27
CA THR A 54 19.08 -16.94 11.41
C THR A 54 18.72 -18.34 10.96
N LEU A 55 17.74 -18.47 10.06
CA LEU A 55 17.37 -19.75 9.46
C LEU A 55 18.50 -20.31 8.58
N TYR A 56 19.16 -19.47 7.79
CA TYR A 56 20.29 -19.87 6.96
C TYR A 56 21.47 -20.38 7.79
N ASP A 57 21.76 -19.73 8.91
CA ASP A 57 22.83 -20.14 9.82
C ASP A 57 22.48 -21.43 10.59
N ASN A 58 21.19 -21.75 10.74
CA ASN A 58 20.72 -22.96 11.41
C ASN A 58 19.49 -23.61 10.71
N PRO A 59 19.68 -24.23 9.53
CA PRO A 59 18.57 -24.73 8.71
C PRO A 59 17.89 -25.98 9.28
N GLY A 60 18.53 -26.65 10.25
CA GLY A 60 18.02 -27.87 10.89
C GLY A 60 17.22 -27.62 12.17
N THR A 61 16.73 -26.40 12.39
CA THR A 61 15.99 -26.07 13.62
C THR A 61 14.74 -26.95 13.81
N SER A 62 14.57 -27.47 15.02
CA SER A 62 13.37 -28.20 15.46
C SER A 62 12.41 -27.33 16.28
N ASN A 63 12.77 -26.06 16.51
CA ASN A 63 11.90 -25.12 17.21
C ASN A 63 10.74 -24.70 16.30
N SER A 64 9.52 -25.08 16.70
CA SER A 64 8.28 -24.83 15.95
C SER A 64 7.97 -23.34 15.76
N HIS A 65 8.46 -22.46 16.64
CA HIS A 65 8.22 -21.01 16.58
C HIS A 65 9.16 -20.25 15.64
N ILE A 66 10.15 -20.93 15.04
CA ILE A 66 11.06 -20.33 14.04
C ILE A 66 11.17 -21.20 12.79
N ARG A 67 10.28 -22.19 12.66
CA ARG A 67 10.30 -23.13 11.56
C ARG A 67 9.68 -22.46 10.32
N PRO A 68 10.39 -22.44 9.18
CA PRO A 68 9.89 -21.75 7.99
C PRO A 68 8.60 -22.37 7.46
N ILE A 69 7.70 -21.49 7.03
CA ILE A 69 6.46 -21.81 6.33
C ILE A 69 6.68 -21.46 4.86
N PHE A 70 6.49 -22.44 3.98
CA PHE A 70 6.73 -22.30 2.54
C PHE A 70 5.39 -22.26 1.79
N SER A 71 5.29 -21.43 0.75
CA SER A 71 4.17 -21.46 -0.20
C SER A 71 4.15 -22.67 -1.14
N LEU A 72 5.08 -23.60 -0.97
CA LEU A 72 5.18 -24.82 -1.76
C LEU A 72 4.59 -25.97 -0.93
N ALA A 73 3.59 -26.65 -1.48
CA ALA A 73 3.14 -27.92 -0.94
C ALA A 73 3.95 -29.06 -1.59
N SER A 74 4.56 -29.90 -0.75
CA SER A 74 5.18 -31.14 -1.22
C SER A 74 4.10 -32.21 -1.43
N ALA A 75 4.13 -32.91 -2.56
CA ALA A 75 3.29 -34.09 -2.80
C ALA A 75 3.67 -35.29 -1.90
N ASN A 76 4.78 -35.22 -1.16
CA ASN A 76 5.22 -36.24 -0.22
C ASN A 76 4.74 -35.90 1.21
N PRO A 77 3.87 -36.73 1.83
CA PRO A 77 3.41 -36.57 3.21
C PRO A 77 4.53 -36.57 4.26
N GLU A 78 5.66 -37.22 3.95
CA GLU A 78 6.84 -37.32 4.84
C GLU A 78 7.62 -35.99 4.92
N HIS A 79 7.47 -35.10 3.93
CA HIS A 79 8.27 -33.87 3.83
C HIS A 79 7.73 -32.72 4.69
N GLN A 80 6.59 -32.90 5.37
CA GLN A 80 6.08 -31.91 6.31
C GLN A 80 5.96 -30.50 5.69
N MET A 81 5.64 -30.39 4.39
CA MET A 81 5.21 -29.11 3.82
C MET A 81 3.70 -29.06 3.95
N TYR A 82 3.24 -28.19 4.85
CA TYR A 82 1.91 -28.28 5.42
C TYR A 82 0.89 -27.59 4.53
N PHE A 83 -0.02 -28.40 3.98
CA PHE A 83 -1.29 -27.90 3.48
C PHE A 83 -1.97 -27.11 4.60
N GLY A 84 -2.44 -25.91 4.26
CA GLY A 84 -3.30 -25.10 5.12
C GLY A 84 -2.62 -24.12 6.06
N GLN A 85 -1.40 -23.65 5.80
CA GLN A 85 -0.85 -22.47 6.51
C GLN A 85 -0.99 -21.17 5.72
N ILE A 86 -1.50 -21.27 4.49
CA ILE A 86 -1.54 -20.22 3.51
C ILE A 86 -2.86 -20.38 2.76
N ALA A 87 -3.61 -19.30 2.64
CA ALA A 87 -4.89 -19.31 1.96
C ALA A 87 -5.12 -18.00 1.19
N LYS A 88 -5.80 -18.07 0.04
CA LYS A 88 -6.40 -16.89 -0.58
C LYS A 88 -7.49 -16.34 0.33
N ILE A 89 -7.60 -15.01 0.41
CA ILE A 89 -8.62 -14.40 1.25
C ILE A 89 -10.03 -14.71 0.74
N ARG A 90 -10.24 -14.72 -0.58
CA ARG A 90 -11.46 -15.22 -1.23
C ARG A 90 -11.12 -15.99 -2.49
N ASP A 91 -12.01 -16.90 -2.87
CA ASP A 91 -12.07 -17.41 -4.23
C ASP A 91 -12.82 -16.39 -5.10
N GLY A 92 -12.22 -16.03 -6.24
CA GLY A 92 -12.83 -15.11 -7.19
C GLY A 92 -11.94 -14.99 -8.42
N ASP A 93 -12.59 -14.80 -9.57
CA ASP A 93 -11.99 -14.53 -10.88
C ASP A 93 -11.35 -13.12 -10.89
N GLU A 94 -11.34 -12.43 -12.04
CA GLU A 94 -10.72 -11.12 -12.32
C GLU A 94 -11.07 -9.98 -11.32
N GLU A 95 -12.01 -10.20 -10.40
CA GLU A 95 -12.55 -9.23 -9.44
C GLU A 95 -11.75 -9.12 -8.13
N PHE A 96 -10.98 -10.14 -7.73
CA PHE A 96 -10.20 -10.07 -6.50
C PHE A 96 -8.70 -10.03 -6.82
N ARG A 97 -8.02 -9.03 -6.27
CA ARG A 97 -6.56 -8.98 -6.29
C ARG A 97 -5.98 -10.23 -5.63
N ASN A 98 -4.78 -10.64 -6.06
CA ASN A 98 -4.11 -11.82 -5.50
C ASN A 98 -3.63 -11.55 -4.07
N ALA A 99 -4.51 -11.70 -3.09
CA ALA A 99 -4.19 -11.55 -1.68
C ALA A 99 -4.21 -12.90 -0.96
N ILE A 100 -3.19 -13.11 -0.13
CA ILE A 100 -2.91 -14.34 0.59
C ILE A 100 -2.78 -14.03 2.06
N ALA A 101 -3.44 -14.83 2.89
CA ALA A 101 -3.41 -14.81 4.33
C ALA A 101 -2.56 -16.00 4.84
N TYR A 102 -1.77 -15.77 5.90
CA TYR A 102 -0.85 -16.73 6.48
C TYR A 102 -1.16 -16.93 7.96
N GLU A 103 -0.89 -18.14 8.43
CA GLU A 103 -0.62 -18.42 9.83
C GLU A 103 0.86 -18.13 10.13
N ASP A 104 1.17 -17.63 11.34
CA ASP A 104 2.54 -17.44 11.82
C ASP A 104 3.18 -18.72 12.39
N MET A 105 2.42 -19.80 12.52
CA MET A 105 2.94 -21.05 13.07
C MET A 105 2.37 -22.28 12.38
N LEU A 106 3.02 -23.42 12.65
CA LEU A 106 2.54 -24.70 12.14
C LEU A 106 1.17 -25.03 12.71
N LEU A 107 0.25 -25.53 11.87
CA LEU A 107 -1.06 -26.03 12.34
C LEU A 107 -0.94 -27.12 13.42
N SER A 108 0.19 -27.86 13.43
CA SER A 108 0.51 -28.87 14.44
C SER A 108 1.12 -28.31 15.72
N ALA A 109 1.49 -27.03 15.73
CA ALA A 109 2.13 -26.30 16.83
C ALA A 109 1.16 -25.35 17.54
N ASN A 110 -0.12 -25.75 17.63
CA ASN A 110 -1.17 -25.01 18.35
C ASN A 110 -1.53 -23.64 17.75
N SER A 111 -1.55 -23.55 16.41
CA SER A 111 -2.12 -22.37 15.74
C SER A 111 -3.63 -22.26 16.01
N ASP A 112 -4.11 -21.04 16.10
CA ASP A 112 -5.50 -20.64 16.33
C ASP A 112 -6.35 -20.65 15.06
N ARG A 113 -5.72 -20.69 13.88
CA ARG A 113 -6.37 -20.92 12.59
C ARG A 113 -7.30 -19.79 12.15
N ASP A 114 -6.95 -18.55 12.46
CA ASP A 114 -7.66 -17.36 12.00
C ASP A 114 -7.08 -16.77 10.71
N TYR A 115 -5.87 -17.19 10.32
CA TYR A 115 -5.13 -16.77 9.15
C TYR A 115 -4.98 -15.25 9.03
N ASN A 116 -4.90 -14.54 10.16
CA ASN A 116 -4.81 -13.07 10.17
C ASN A 116 -3.39 -12.54 10.50
N ASP A 117 -2.44 -13.44 10.78
CA ASP A 117 -1.10 -13.06 11.26
C ASP A 117 -0.28 -12.27 10.23
N LEU A 118 -0.44 -12.61 8.94
CA LEU A 118 0.18 -11.88 7.85
C LEU A 118 -0.69 -11.96 6.60
N ILE A 119 -1.02 -10.79 6.05
CA ILE A 119 -1.75 -10.65 4.79
C ILE A 119 -0.84 -9.98 3.76
N VAL A 120 -0.68 -10.62 2.60
CA VAL A 120 0.14 -10.11 1.50
C VAL A 120 -0.66 -10.08 0.22
N HIS A 121 -0.67 -8.92 -0.42
CA HIS A 121 -1.25 -8.73 -1.74
C HIS A 121 -0.14 -8.65 -2.81
N PHE A 122 -0.33 -9.38 -3.91
CA PHE A 122 0.57 -9.44 -5.06
C PHE A 122 -0.10 -8.87 -6.32
N THR A 123 0.65 -8.06 -7.07
CA THR A 123 0.28 -7.55 -8.39
C THR A 123 1.16 -8.18 -9.47
N GLY A 124 0.66 -8.23 -10.73
CA GLY A 124 1.44 -8.69 -11.88
C GLY A 124 1.71 -10.20 -11.95
N VAL A 125 1.07 -11.01 -11.09
CA VAL A 125 1.26 -12.46 -11.01
C VAL A 125 -0.06 -13.22 -10.93
N THR A 126 -0.03 -14.54 -11.10
CA THR A 126 -1.14 -15.43 -10.77
C THR A 126 -0.79 -16.23 -9.53
N VAL A 127 -1.66 -16.23 -8.52
CA VAL A 127 -1.48 -16.99 -7.29
C VAL A 127 -2.33 -18.25 -7.28
N TYR A 128 -1.74 -19.36 -6.83
CA TYR A 128 -2.42 -20.64 -6.62
C TYR A 128 -2.30 -21.05 -5.14
N ALA A 129 -3.42 -21.04 -4.41
CA ALA A 129 -3.54 -21.50 -3.03
C ALA A 129 -5.02 -21.85 -2.75
N PRO A 130 -5.32 -22.68 -1.73
CA PRO A 130 -6.69 -22.86 -1.24
C PRO A 130 -7.29 -21.53 -0.78
N THR A 131 -8.60 -21.36 -0.84
CA THR A 131 -9.30 -20.20 -0.25
C THR A 131 -9.58 -20.41 1.25
N LEU A 132 -9.69 -19.32 2.02
CA LEU A 132 -10.24 -19.31 3.38
C LEU A 132 -11.64 -19.93 3.46
N ASP A 133 -12.39 -19.94 2.36
CA ASP A 133 -13.70 -20.59 2.29
C ASP A 133 -13.62 -22.13 2.22
N ASN A 134 -12.41 -22.70 2.12
CA ASN A 134 -12.21 -24.13 2.12
C ASN A 134 -12.39 -24.69 3.54
N PRO A 135 -13.41 -25.52 3.80
CA PRO A 135 -13.65 -26.08 5.13
C PRO A 135 -12.52 -26.98 5.64
N GLU A 136 -11.64 -27.49 4.76
CA GLU A 136 -10.49 -28.30 5.16
C GLU A 136 -9.39 -27.51 5.86
N LEU A 137 -9.36 -26.18 5.69
CA LEU A 137 -8.47 -25.29 6.46
C LEU A 137 -8.91 -25.21 7.93
N GLY A 138 -10.23 -25.27 8.16
CA GLY A 138 -10.80 -25.16 9.50
C GLY A 138 -10.60 -23.78 10.10
N LEU A 139 -10.92 -22.73 9.32
CA LEU A 139 -10.95 -21.33 9.76
C LEU A 139 -11.77 -21.21 11.06
N ALA A 140 -11.13 -20.75 12.12
CA ALA A 140 -11.73 -20.67 13.45
C ALA A 140 -12.66 -19.46 13.60
N GLU A 141 -12.25 -18.31 13.06
CA GLU A 141 -12.98 -17.05 13.11
C GLU A 141 -12.82 -16.30 11.78
N ASP A 142 -13.95 -15.84 11.21
CA ASP A 142 -13.96 -15.14 9.93
C ASP A 142 -13.86 -13.62 10.15
N TRP A 143 -12.62 -13.13 10.24
CA TRP A 143 -12.31 -11.72 10.46
C TRP A 143 -12.71 -10.81 9.28
N ARG A 144 -13.03 -11.37 8.10
CA ARG A 144 -13.33 -10.63 6.87
C ARG A 144 -14.63 -9.82 6.92
N LEU A 145 -15.49 -10.09 7.90
CA LEU A 145 -16.89 -9.67 7.87
C LEU A 145 -17.15 -8.30 8.49
N GLU A 146 -16.30 -7.84 9.40
CA GLU A 146 -16.55 -6.63 10.20
C GLU A 146 -15.26 -5.84 10.47
N GLY A 147 -15.42 -4.57 10.83
CA GLY A 147 -14.31 -3.70 11.25
C GLY A 147 -13.18 -3.62 10.22
N LEU A 148 -11.94 -3.69 10.69
CA LEU A 148 -10.75 -3.60 9.84
C LEU A 148 -10.71 -4.68 8.75
N GLY A 149 -11.24 -5.87 9.02
CA GLY A 149 -11.27 -6.94 8.03
C GLY A 149 -12.15 -6.62 6.82
N SER A 150 -13.24 -5.88 7.02
CA SER A 150 -14.07 -5.41 5.91
C SER A 150 -13.33 -4.38 5.04
N GLU A 151 -12.53 -3.50 5.64
CA GLU A 151 -11.69 -2.53 4.90
C GLU A 151 -10.59 -3.22 4.10
N VAL A 152 -9.96 -4.25 4.69
CA VAL A 152 -8.97 -5.09 4.00
C VAL A 152 -9.59 -5.80 2.81
N VAL A 153 -10.78 -6.39 2.97
CA VAL A 153 -11.51 -7.08 1.89
C VAL A 153 -11.89 -6.11 0.78
N GLU A 154 -12.44 -4.95 1.11
CA GLU A 154 -12.81 -3.94 0.12
C GLU A 154 -11.59 -3.40 -0.63
N HIS A 155 -10.43 -3.32 0.02
CA HIS A 155 -9.20 -2.89 -0.64
C HIS A 155 -8.65 -3.91 -1.65
N ILE A 156 -8.88 -5.20 -1.43
CA ILE A 156 -8.44 -6.27 -2.34
C ILE A 156 -9.51 -6.62 -3.39
N GLU A 157 -10.76 -6.26 -3.14
CA GLU A 157 -11.86 -6.39 -4.07
C GLU A 157 -11.81 -5.25 -5.11
N VAL A 158 -11.55 -5.63 -6.35
CA VAL A 158 -11.54 -4.75 -7.52
C VAL A 158 -12.60 -5.26 -8.47
N SER A 159 -13.85 -5.24 -8.00
CA SER A 159 -14.96 -5.51 -8.91
C SER A 159 -14.87 -4.55 -10.09
N PRO A 160 -15.00 -5.02 -11.34
CA PRO A 160 -15.16 -4.13 -12.47
C PRO A 160 -16.25 -3.12 -12.13
N PRO A 161 -15.98 -1.80 -12.27
CA PRO A 161 -16.98 -0.80 -11.94
C PRO A 161 -18.25 -1.11 -12.74
N ASP A 162 -19.40 -1.07 -12.07
CA ASP A 162 -20.69 -1.29 -12.69
C ASP A 162 -20.77 -0.47 -14.00
N PRO A 163 -21.37 -0.99 -15.09
CA PRO A 163 -21.38 -0.32 -16.38
C PRO A 163 -21.84 1.13 -16.34
N ASP A 164 -22.67 1.51 -15.37
CA ASP A 164 -23.18 2.87 -15.19
C ASP A 164 -22.35 3.71 -14.20
N THR A 165 -21.44 3.08 -13.45
CA THR A 165 -20.57 3.77 -12.47
C THR A 165 -19.49 4.58 -13.16
N LYS A 166 -19.40 5.85 -12.77
CA LYS A 166 -18.34 6.76 -13.18
C LYS A 166 -17.19 6.73 -12.19
N TRP A 167 -15.98 6.63 -12.71
CA TRP A 167 -14.76 6.48 -11.91
C TRP A 167 -13.57 7.15 -12.59
N ILE A 168 -12.48 7.38 -11.86
CA ILE A 168 -11.26 7.99 -12.41
C ILE A 168 -10.00 7.20 -12.09
N THR A 169 -8.99 7.37 -12.93
CA THR A 169 -7.59 7.05 -12.61
C THR A 169 -6.76 8.32 -12.61
N ILE A 170 -5.78 8.38 -11.72
CA ILE A 170 -4.80 9.44 -11.59
C ILE A 170 -3.42 8.81 -11.77
N THR A 171 -2.76 9.12 -12.87
CA THR A 171 -1.45 8.58 -13.22
C THR A 171 -0.42 9.69 -13.15
N LEU A 172 0.61 9.47 -12.34
CA LEU A 172 1.75 10.37 -12.21
C LEU A 172 2.99 9.75 -12.85
N LYS A 173 3.44 10.36 -13.95
CA LYS A 173 4.71 10.02 -14.63
C LYS A 173 5.76 11.02 -14.16
N SER A 174 6.60 10.65 -13.19
CA SER A 174 7.40 11.65 -12.49
C SER A 174 8.59 11.07 -11.71
N PRO A 175 9.50 11.95 -11.27
CA PRO A 175 10.24 11.81 -10.02
C PRO A 175 9.51 12.52 -8.86
N ALA A 176 8.25 12.17 -8.58
CA ALA A 176 7.48 12.69 -7.45
C ALA A 176 6.58 11.60 -6.86
N ASP A 177 6.27 11.69 -5.57
CA ASP A 177 5.31 10.82 -4.89
C ASP A 177 3.88 11.30 -5.09
N LEU A 178 2.97 10.36 -5.36
CA LEU A 178 1.54 10.61 -5.53
C LEU A 178 0.79 10.30 -4.23
N LEU A 179 0.07 11.30 -3.73
CA LEU A 179 -0.90 11.17 -2.63
C LEU A 179 -2.23 11.74 -3.10
N VAL A 180 -3.31 10.97 -2.95
CA VAL A 180 -4.67 11.39 -3.31
C VAL A 180 -5.53 11.38 -2.06
N TYR A 181 -6.17 12.51 -1.78
CA TYR A 181 -7.11 12.69 -0.69
C TYR A 181 -8.52 12.81 -1.25
N ASP A 182 -9.47 12.12 -0.62
CA ASP A 182 -10.88 12.26 -0.96
C ASP A 182 -11.55 13.45 -0.24
N PRO A 183 -12.83 13.75 -0.53
CA PRO A 183 -13.53 14.86 0.10
C PRO A 183 -13.68 14.75 1.63
N GLN A 184 -13.49 13.56 2.20
CA GLN A 184 -13.52 13.31 3.65
C GLN A 184 -12.13 13.43 4.29
N GLY A 185 -11.09 13.65 3.50
CA GLY A 185 -9.69 13.77 3.95
C GLY A 185 -8.98 12.43 4.14
N ARG A 186 -9.59 11.31 3.74
CA ARG A 186 -8.91 10.01 3.70
C ARG A 186 -7.88 10.03 2.57
N VAL A 187 -6.76 9.35 2.72
CA VAL A 187 -5.63 9.39 1.78
C VAL A 187 -5.30 8.01 1.23
N ILE A 188 -4.89 7.93 -0.03
CA ILE A 188 -4.22 6.78 -0.60
C ILE A 188 -3.01 7.22 -1.43
N GLY A 189 -1.90 6.48 -1.32
CA GLY A 189 -0.71 6.73 -2.13
C GLY A 189 0.46 5.82 -1.79
N LYS A 190 1.66 6.28 -2.12
CA LYS A 190 2.92 5.55 -1.85
C LYS A 190 3.14 5.27 -0.36
N GLU A 191 2.78 6.23 0.50
CA GLU A 191 2.87 6.12 1.96
C GLU A 191 1.79 5.21 2.58
N GLY A 192 0.96 4.57 1.76
CA GLY A 192 -0.14 3.73 2.23
C GLY A 192 -1.45 4.50 2.26
N GLY A 193 -2.17 4.40 3.37
CA GLY A 193 -3.52 4.92 3.51
C GLY A 193 -4.60 4.07 2.84
N TYR A 194 -5.84 4.47 3.04
CA TYR A 194 -7.03 3.79 2.56
C TYR A 194 -8.13 4.80 2.23
N ILE A 195 -8.64 4.67 1.00
CA ILE A 195 -9.92 5.22 0.55
C ILE A 195 -10.73 4.00 0.10
N PRO A 196 -12.01 3.85 0.50
CA PRO A 196 -12.84 2.70 0.13
C PRO A 196 -12.81 2.38 -1.37
N GLY A 197 -12.52 1.12 -1.70
CA GLY A 197 -12.37 0.60 -3.07
C GLY A 197 -11.15 1.13 -3.85
N ALA A 198 -10.46 2.17 -3.36
CA ALA A 198 -9.34 2.76 -4.09
C ALA A 198 -8.11 1.87 -4.07
N SER A 199 -7.30 1.98 -5.13
CA SER A 199 -6.03 1.27 -5.23
C SER A 199 -4.87 2.20 -5.55
N PHE A 200 -3.67 1.81 -5.13
CA PHE A 200 -2.41 2.43 -5.52
C PHE A 200 -1.50 1.35 -6.14
N GLU A 201 -0.98 1.64 -7.33
CA GLU A 201 -0.09 0.75 -8.07
C GLU A 201 1.08 1.52 -8.66
N THR A 202 2.09 0.78 -9.11
CA THR A 202 3.19 1.30 -9.91
C THR A 202 3.32 0.45 -11.16
N ASP A 203 3.28 1.09 -12.34
CA ASP A 203 3.40 0.38 -13.61
C ASP A 203 4.86 -0.03 -13.91
N GLU A 204 5.06 -0.72 -15.03
CA GLU A 204 6.37 -1.18 -15.49
C GLU A 204 7.39 -0.05 -15.74
N ASN A 205 6.92 1.19 -15.95
CA ASN A 205 7.74 2.37 -16.16
C ASN A 205 7.99 3.16 -14.87
N GLY A 206 7.48 2.68 -13.73
CA GLY A 206 7.58 3.39 -12.46
C GLY A 206 6.53 4.49 -12.28
N HIS A 207 5.54 4.59 -13.16
CA HIS A 207 4.46 5.56 -12.99
C HIS A 207 3.56 5.14 -11.84
N GLN A 208 3.20 6.08 -10.98
CA GLN A 208 2.29 5.84 -9.86
C GLN A 208 0.86 6.03 -10.33
N ILE A 209 -0.02 5.08 -10.01
CA ILE A 209 -1.41 5.07 -10.46
C ILE A 209 -2.30 4.93 -9.24
N VAL A 210 -3.21 5.89 -9.04
CA VAL A 210 -4.34 5.77 -8.13
C VAL A 210 -5.61 5.55 -8.94
N SER A 211 -6.35 4.49 -8.61
CA SER A 211 -7.69 4.24 -9.17
C SER A 211 -8.74 4.49 -8.11
N LEU A 212 -9.75 5.28 -8.45
CA LEU A 212 -10.88 5.62 -7.60
C LEU A 212 -12.16 5.06 -8.26
N PRO A 213 -12.54 3.80 -7.99
CA PRO A 213 -13.64 3.11 -8.68
C PRO A 213 -15.03 3.66 -8.34
N ALA A 214 -15.12 4.48 -7.29
CA ALA A 214 -16.30 5.25 -6.92
C ALA A 214 -15.86 6.66 -6.49
N LEU A 215 -16.75 7.64 -6.72
CA LEU A 215 -16.48 9.04 -6.41
C LEU A 215 -17.53 9.57 -5.44
N ASP A 216 -17.08 10.04 -4.28
CA ASP A 216 -17.91 10.81 -3.36
C ASP A 216 -18.07 12.24 -3.88
N GLU A 217 -19.19 12.88 -3.55
CA GLU A 217 -19.41 14.28 -3.89
C GLU A 217 -18.38 15.17 -3.17
N GLY A 218 -17.69 16.00 -3.95
CA GLY A 218 -16.74 16.98 -3.44
C GLY A 218 -15.50 17.10 -4.30
N GLU A 219 -14.44 17.64 -3.69
CA GLU A 219 -13.15 17.84 -4.32
C GLU A 219 -12.16 16.77 -3.85
N TYR A 220 -11.55 16.09 -4.81
CA TYR A 220 -10.42 15.22 -4.57
C TYR A 220 -9.15 16.05 -4.67
N ARG A 221 -8.31 15.97 -3.65
CA ARG A 221 -7.05 16.71 -3.59
C ARG A 221 -5.89 15.78 -3.98
N ILE A 222 -5.09 16.23 -4.93
CA ILE A 222 -3.91 15.50 -5.41
C ILE A 222 -2.68 16.26 -4.94
N VAL A 223 -1.83 15.59 -4.16
CA VAL A 223 -0.58 16.12 -3.62
C VAL A 223 0.58 15.36 -4.20
N LEU A 224 1.59 16.12 -4.60
CA LEU A 224 2.76 15.67 -5.33
C LEU A 224 4.00 16.16 -4.58
N ARG A 225 4.88 15.25 -4.16
CA ARG A 225 6.11 15.61 -3.44
C ARG A 225 7.32 15.18 -4.23
N ALA A 226 8.27 16.07 -4.42
CA ALA A 226 9.47 15.79 -5.21
C ALA A 226 10.25 14.58 -4.68
N ILE A 227 10.88 13.83 -5.59
CA ILE A 227 11.88 12.81 -5.27
C ILE A 227 13.23 13.30 -5.76
N GLY A 228 14.22 13.33 -4.87
CA GLY A 228 15.58 13.82 -5.18
C GLY A 228 15.54 15.24 -5.74
N ASP A 229 16.27 15.46 -6.85
CA ASP A 229 16.37 16.76 -7.51
C ASP A 229 15.08 17.25 -8.20
N GLY A 230 14.00 16.45 -8.16
CA GLY A 230 12.78 16.71 -8.92
C GLY A 230 12.96 16.53 -10.43
N GLY A 231 12.12 17.19 -11.22
CA GLY A 231 12.19 17.14 -12.69
C GLY A 231 10.85 17.31 -13.39
N LEU A 232 10.85 16.96 -14.68
CA LEU A 232 9.64 16.98 -15.51
C LEU A 232 8.69 15.87 -15.06
N CYS A 233 7.46 16.28 -14.76
CA CYS A 233 6.35 15.43 -14.38
C CYS A 233 5.23 15.57 -15.39
N HIS A 234 4.42 14.52 -15.53
CA HIS A 234 3.14 14.55 -16.22
C HIS A 234 2.08 13.96 -15.29
N LEU A 235 1.05 14.75 -14.99
CA LEU A 235 -0.13 14.28 -14.27
C LEU A 235 -1.24 14.03 -15.29
N GLU A 236 -1.67 12.78 -15.42
CA GLU A 236 -2.78 12.39 -16.27
C GLU A 236 -3.96 11.96 -15.39
N ILE A 237 -5.15 12.46 -15.71
CA ILE A 237 -6.39 12.06 -15.06
C ILE A 237 -7.37 11.62 -16.14
N LYS A 238 -7.82 10.37 -16.02
CA LYS A 238 -8.78 9.76 -16.94
C LYS A 238 -10.08 9.48 -16.22
N GLY A 239 -11.19 9.73 -16.91
CA GLY A 239 -12.53 9.46 -16.43
C GLY A 239 -13.19 8.39 -17.28
N PHE A 240 -13.87 7.49 -16.62
CA PHE A 240 -14.49 6.31 -17.22
C PHE A 240 -15.96 6.18 -16.79
N GLN A 241 -16.72 5.43 -17.57
CA GLN A 241 -18.00 4.86 -17.16
C GLN A 241 -18.02 3.38 -17.53
N GLY A 242 -18.17 2.51 -16.52
CA GLY A 242 -17.86 1.09 -16.68
C GLY A 242 -16.46 0.89 -17.27
N GLY A 243 -16.33 0.08 -18.31
CA GLY A 243 -15.06 -0.13 -19.03
C GLY A 243 -14.71 0.91 -20.10
N THR A 244 -15.50 1.98 -20.27
CA THR A 244 -15.31 2.94 -21.38
C THR A 244 -14.66 4.23 -20.90
N GLU A 245 -13.53 4.61 -21.49
CA GLU A 245 -12.91 5.93 -21.28
C GLU A 245 -13.80 7.02 -21.88
N LEU A 246 -14.18 8.00 -21.08
CA LEU A 246 -15.02 9.13 -21.48
C LEU A 246 -14.20 10.39 -21.75
N VAL A 247 -13.18 10.62 -20.92
CA VAL A 247 -12.37 11.85 -20.94
C VAL A 247 -10.98 11.55 -20.39
N SER A 248 -9.99 12.26 -20.92
CA SER A 248 -8.62 12.26 -20.41
C SER A 248 -8.07 13.69 -20.49
N GLN A 249 -7.34 14.10 -19.45
CA GLN A 249 -6.56 15.32 -19.44
C GLN A 249 -5.17 15.01 -18.87
N GLU A 250 -4.13 15.50 -19.51
CA GLU A 250 -2.74 15.35 -19.08
C GLU A 250 -2.06 16.71 -19.07
N GLU A 251 -1.44 17.07 -17.95
CA GLU A 251 -0.73 18.33 -17.77
C GLU A 251 0.74 18.10 -17.40
N PRO A 252 1.70 18.65 -18.18
CA PRO A 252 3.11 18.64 -17.83
C PRO A 252 3.45 19.77 -16.86
N PHE A 253 4.33 19.51 -15.90
CA PHE A 253 4.85 20.51 -14.96
C PHE A 253 6.26 20.12 -14.49
N VAL A 254 6.99 21.08 -13.93
CA VAL A 254 8.33 20.84 -13.37
C VAL A 254 8.28 21.05 -11.87
N ILE A 255 8.71 20.05 -11.12
CA ILE A 255 8.85 20.10 -9.66
C ILE A 255 10.34 20.19 -9.31
N GLY A 256 10.71 21.09 -8.40
CA GLY A 256 12.08 21.18 -7.87
C GLY A 256 12.30 20.29 -6.63
N PRO A 257 13.53 20.20 -6.12
CA PRO A 257 13.85 19.42 -4.92
C PRO A 257 13.05 19.91 -3.71
N HIS A 258 12.58 18.97 -2.88
CA HIS A 258 11.76 19.21 -1.68
C HIS A 258 10.47 20.02 -1.90
N GLU A 259 10.03 20.21 -3.15
CA GLU A 259 8.82 20.95 -3.42
C GLU A 259 7.58 20.06 -3.27
N VAL A 260 6.51 20.67 -2.78
CA VAL A 260 5.18 20.07 -2.73
C VAL A 260 4.24 20.86 -3.61
N PHE A 261 3.59 20.14 -4.51
CA PHE A 261 2.62 20.67 -5.45
C PHE A 261 1.24 20.09 -5.15
N LYS A 262 0.21 20.87 -5.43
CA LYS A 262 -1.18 20.49 -5.24
C LYS A 262 -2.00 20.82 -6.48
N THR A 263 -2.98 19.97 -6.77
CA THR A 263 -4.12 20.29 -7.63
C THR A 263 -5.38 19.63 -7.09
N GLU A 264 -6.55 20.04 -7.57
CA GLU A 264 -7.86 19.54 -7.13
C GLU A 264 -8.69 19.10 -8.34
N VAL A 265 -9.49 18.05 -8.12
CA VAL A 265 -10.41 17.50 -9.11
C VAL A 265 -11.80 17.42 -8.52
N SER A 266 -12.73 18.10 -9.16
CA SER A 266 -14.12 18.10 -8.76
C SER A 266 -14.84 16.84 -9.25
N ALA A 267 -15.30 16.00 -8.33
CA ALA A 267 -16.04 14.79 -8.67
C ALA A 267 -17.34 15.13 -9.43
N SER A 268 -18.06 16.16 -8.99
CA SER A 268 -19.32 16.60 -9.62
C SER A 268 -19.14 17.09 -11.05
N SER A 269 -18.02 17.76 -11.35
CA SER A 269 -17.70 18.19 -12.72
C SER A 269 -17.60 17.01 -13.69
N PHE A 270 -17.13 15.86 -13.21
CA PHE A 270 -17.07 14.63 -14.00
C PHE A 270 -18.39 13.84 -13.96
N THR A 271 -18.96 13.62 -12.77
CA THR A 271 -20.16 12.79 -12.61
C THR A 271 -21.41 13.42 -13.22
N GLU A 272 -21.55 14.75 -13.17
CA GLU A 272 -22.67 15.48 -13.78
C GLU A 272 -22.31 16.07 -15.14
N GLY A 273 -21.15 16.73 -15.24
CA GLY A 273 -20.73 17.46 -16.43
C GLY A 273 -20.06 16.61 -17.51
N GLY A 274 -19.61 15.40 -17.16
CA GLY A 274 -18.84 14.53 -18.06
C GLY A 274 -17.47 15.11 -18.43
N THR A 275 -16.93 16.03 -17.63
CA THR A 275 -15.64 16.67 -17.89
C THR A 275 -14.71 16.51 -16.72
N ILE A 276 -13.45 16.18 -16.98
CA ILE A 276 -12.37 16.35 -16.03
C ILE A 276 -11.70 17.68 -16.31
N ARG A 277 -11.52 18.48 -15.26
CA ARG A 277 -10.79 19.73 -15.29
C ARG A 277 -9.97 19.82 -14.02
N PHE A 278 -8.67 19.90 -14.19
CA PHE A 278 -7.74 20.29 -13.14
C PHE A 278 -6.75 21.31 -13.69
N GLU A 279 -6.22 22.13 -12.80
CA GLU A 279 -5.19 23.10 -13.16
C GLU A 279 -3.82 22.41 -13.18
N VAL A 280 -2.91 22.94 -14.00
CA VAL A 280 -1.49 22.56 -13.93
C VAL A 280 -1.06 22.64 -12.47
N PRO A 281 -0.47 21.58 -11.88
CA PRO A 281 0.04 21.64 -10.53
C PRO A 281 1.06 22.79 -10.44
N GLU A 282 0.69 23.90 -9.81
CA GLU A 282 1.55 25.11 -9.72
C GLU A 282 1.60 25.69 -8.30
N VAL A 283 0.74 25.23 -7.38
CA VAL A 283 0.74 25.74 -6.01
C VAL A 283 1.87 25.05 -5.23
N ARG A 284 3.01 25.72 -5.15
CA ARG A 284 4.00 25.43 -4.11
C ARG A 284 3.35 25.75 -2.77
N ILE A 285 2.98 24.69 -2.05
CA ILE A 285 2.37 24.82 -0.72
C ILE A 285 3.42 24.83 0.40
N GLY A 286 4.70 24.92 0.04
CA GLY A 286 5.80 24.96 1.00
C GLY A 286 5.85 23.66 1.80
N CYS A 287 5.82 23.78 3.12
CA CYS A 287 5.85 22.65 4.05
C CYS A 287 4.46 22.25 4.58
N ASP A 288 3.40 22.57 3.84
CA ASP A 288 2.11 21.86 3.90
C ASP A 288 2.28 20.55 3.09
N PHE A 289 2.61 19.46 3.78
CA PHE A 289 2.91 18.18 3.15
C PHE A 289 1.66 17.36 2.82
N ASN A 290 0.50 17.76 3.35
CA ASN A 290 -0.76 17.05 3.17
C ASN A 290 -1.72 17.76 2.18
N GLY A 291 -1.42 19.02 1.81
CA GLY A 291 -2.17 19.86 0.88
C GLY A 291 -3.46 20.48 1.40
N ASP A 292 -3.74 20.43 2.69
CA ASP A 292 -5.00 20.93 3.25
C ASP A 292 -5.07 22.46 3.35
N GLY A 293 -3.97 23.15 3.01
CA GLY A 293 -3.89 24.60 2.98
C GLY A 293 -3.56 25.22 4.33
N VAL A 294 -3.28 24.42 5.36
CA VAL A 294 -2.72 24.88 6.62
C VAL A 294 -1.37 24.20 6.86
N ARG A 295 -0.47 24.91 7.55
CA ARG A 295 0.76 24.32 8.08
C ARG A 295 0.56 24.07 9.56
N ASP A 296 0.44 22.82 9.97
CA ASP A 296 0.13 22.48 11.35
C ASP A 296 0.95 21.29 11.90
N ASP A 297 0.52 20.76 13.03
CA ASP A 297 1.22 19.67 13.70
C ASP A 297 1.23 18.38 12.86
N ILE A 298 0.30 18.21 11.90
CA ILE A 298 0.25 17.04 10.99
C ILE A 298 1.45 17.07 10.03
N ASP A 299 1.83 18.25 9.54
CA ASP A 299 3.01 18.39 8.68
C ASP A 299 4.31 18.18 9.45
N ILE A 300 4.36 18.68 10.68
CA ILE A 300 5.51 18.47 11.57
C ILE A 300 5.63 16.99 11.97
N GLU A 301 4.50 16.31 12.19
CA GLU A 301 4.48 14.89 12.52
C GLU A 301 5.11 14.05 11.40
N LYS A 302 4.80 14.35 10.14
CA LYS A 302 5.38 13.69 8.97
C LYS A 302 6.90 13.67 8.99
N ILE A 303 7.55 14.81 9.23
CA ILE A 303 9.02 14.85 9.32
C ILE A 303 9.55 14.30 10.66
N SER A 304 8.88 14.61 11.78
CA SER A 304 9.36 14.21 13.10
C SER A 304 9.32 12.71 13.37
N SER A 305 8.42 12.00 12.69
CA SER A 305 8.39 10.53 12.68
C SER A 305 9.65 9.90 12.07
N LEU A 306 10.39 10.66 11.25
CA LEU A 306 11.62 10.22 10.60
C LEU A 306 12.90 10.72 11.30
N TRP A 307 12.75 11.34 12.48
CA TRP A 307 13.86 11.90 13.23
C TRP A 307 14.98 10.88 13.46
N ASN A 308 16.21 11.32 13.19
CA ASN A 308 17.45 10.55 13.39
C ASN A 308 17.51 9.28 12.51
N THR A 309 16.89 9.34 11.33
CA THR A 309 17.14 8.40 10.23
C THR A 309 18.13 9.03 9.24
N CYS A 310 19.00 8.22 8.67
CA CYS A 310 20.02 8.65 7.71
C CYS A 310 20.00 7.79 6.45
N GLU A 311 20.67 8.25 5.38
CA GLU A 311 20.80 7.51 4.14
C GLU A 311 21.24 6.06 4.39
N GLY A 312 20.43 5.11 3.88
CA GLY A 312 20.62 3.67 4.09
C GLY A 312 19.78 3.09 5.22
N ASP A 313 19.22 3.91 6.11
CA ASP A 313 18.21 3.46 7.06
C ASP A 313 16.87 3.19 6.35
N GLU A 314 16.18 2.15 6.78
CA GLU A 314 14.89 1.73 6.21
C GLU A 314 13.78 2.80 6.32
N GLY A 315 13.90 3.71 7.28
CA GLY A 315 12.95 4.80 7.50
C GLY A 315 13.34 6.13 6.85
N TYR A 316 14.52 6.22 6.24
CA TYR A 316 15.00 7.46 5.66
C TYR A 316 14.23 7.80 4.38
N ASP A 317 13.81 9.06 4.27
CA ASP A 317 13.18 9.62 3.08
C ASP A 317 13.85 10.95 2.73
N ALA A 318 14.62 10.95 1.65
CA ALA A 318 15.39 12.10 1.19
C ALA A 318 14.53 13.34 0.91
N PHE A 319 13.21 13.20 0.72
CA PHE A 319 12.33 14.36 0.61
C PHE A 319 12.38 15.26 1.87
N TYR A 320 12.61 14.68 3.05
CA TYR A 320 12.62 15.40 4.32
C TYR A 320 14.02 15.78 4.83
N ASP A 321 15.08 15.44 4.09
CA ASP A 321 16.46 15.89 4.35
C ASP A 321 16.69 17.24 3.65
N PHE A 322 16.24 18.32 4.26
CA PHE A 322 16.15 19.64 3.64
C PHE A 322 17.49 20.34 3.47
N ASP A 323 18.53 19.92 4.20
CA ASP A 323 19.88 20.44 4.04
C ASP A 323 20.84 19.49 3.29
N ASP A 324 20.30 18.38 2.75
CA ASP A 324 20.97 17.37 1.94
C ASP A 324 22.24 16.81 2.64
N ASP A 325 22.22 16.70 3.97
CA ASP A 325 23.37 16.22 4.75
C ASP A 325 23.41 14.69 4.90
N GLY A 326 22.37 14.02 4.42
CA GLY A 326 22.18 12.58 4.45
C GLY A 326 21.48 12.08 5.73
N CYS A 327 20.97 12.97 6.58
CA CYS A 327 20.31 12.62 7.82
C CYS A 327 19.15 13.58 8.15
N ILE A 328 17.99 13.04 8.51
CA ILE A 328 16.86 13.84 9.00
C ILE A 328 17.09 14.15 10.49
N THR A 329 17.41 15.40 10.79
CA THR A 329 17.75 15.88 12.13
C THR A 329 16.84 17.03 12.60
N ILE A 330 17.24 17.69 13.70
CA ILE A 330 16.55 18.90 14.17
C ILE A 330 16.62 20.05 13.18
N LEU A 331 17.64 20.10 12.31
CA LEU A 331 17.79 21.18 11.35
C LEU A 331 16.66 21.13 10.32
N ASP A 332 16.32 19.94 9.85
CA ASP A 332 15.22 19.69 8.90
C ASP A 332 13.86 19.99 9.53
N ILE A 333 13.63 19.55 10.77
CA ILE A 333 12.40 19.91 11.49
C ILE A 333 12.32 21.43 11.69
N MET A 334 13.44 22.07 12.04
CA MET A 334 13.48 23.52 12.21
C MET A 334 13.21 24.26 10.91
N TYR A 335 13.55 23.69 9.76
CA TYR A 335 13.20 24.25 8.45
C TYR A 335 11.67 24.34 8.30
N VAL A 336 10.96 23.24 8.60
CA VAL A 336 9.49 23.17 8.59
C VAL A 336 8.87 24.14 9.60
N VAL A 337 9.36 24.12 10.85
CA VAL A 337 8.79 24.93 11.95
C VAL A 337 8.99 26.43 11.74
N ASN A 338 10.16 26.84 11.25
CA ASN A 338 10.47 28.27 11.04
C ASN A 338 9.85 28.84 9.76
N GLY A 339 9.31 27.98 8.92
CA GLY A 339 8.68 28.34 7.66
C GLY A 339 9.64 28.35 6.49
N CYS A 340 9.56 27.26 5.75
CA CYS A 340 9.54 27.26 4.29
C CYS A 340 8.49 28.28 3.81
#